data_AF-A0A1S2IRX8-F1
#
_entry.id   AF-A0A1S2IRX8-F1
#
_cell.length_a   1.000
_cell.length_b   1.000
_cell.length_c   1.000
_cell.angle_alpha   90.00
_cell.angle_beta   90.00
_cell.angle_gamma   90.00
#
_symmetry.space_group_name_H-M   'P 1'
#
loop_
_entity.id
_entity.type
_entity.pdbx_description
1 polymer ?
#
loop_
_entity_poly.entity_id
_entity_poly.type
_entity_poly.pdbx_seq_one_letter_code
_entity_poly.pdbx_strand_id
1 'polypeptide(L)'
;MSRWLVATMTSVLFVALVIAVTGFESLLANVEVITQTDATPYLGPAMVVGGAVVVLFATALGIRDGNPGVTGLVAAATAYLVMLGIGAVGYALIRHDVTELLVFPAGYALGPFVVSSVVVALLCVVGGVSLARHQPKQSQ
;
A
#
# COMPACT_ATOMS: atom_id res chain seq x y z
N MET A 1 19.26 -15.26 2.73
CA MET A 1 18.56 -14.30 3.61
C MET A 1 17.26 -14.90 4.14
N SER A 2 16.81 -14.53 5.34
CA SER A 2 15.51 -14.99 5.85
C SER A 2 14.39 -14.29 5.06
N ARG A 3 13.33 -15.03 4.73
CA ARG A 3 12.13 -14.50 4.03
C ARG A 3 11.51 -13.29 4.74
N TRP A 4 11.56 -13.28 6.07
CA TRP A 4 11.05 -12.19 6.90
C TRP A 4 11.89 -10.94 6.77
N LEU A 5 13.22 -11.06 6.66
CA LEU A 5 14.09 -9.91 6.41
C LEU A 5 13.76 -9.24 5.07
N VAL A 6 13.60 -10.02 3.99
CA VAL A 6 13.22 -9.48 2.68
C VAL A 6 11.86 -8.82 2.76
N ALA A 7 10.87 -9.47 3.38
CA ALA A 7 9.53 -8.91 3.55
C ALA A 7 9.54 -7.59 4.34
N THR A 8 10.31 -7.50 5.43
CA THR A 8 10.45 -6.26 6.21
C THR A 8 11.12 -5.18 5.38
N MET A 9 12.21 -5.48 4.67
CA MET A 9 12.89 -4.51 3.79
C MET A 9 11.96 -4.00 2.68
N THR A 10 11.17 -4.89 2.06
CA THR A 10 10.20 -4.52 1.04
C THR A 10 9.07 -3.65 1.61
N SER A 11 8.59 -3.94 2.82
CA SER A 11 7.58 -3.13 3.50
C SER A 11 8.11 -1.73 3.85
N VAL A 12 9.34 -1.62 4.36
CA VAL A 12 10.00 -0.33 4.63
C VAL A 12 10.21 0.46 3.34
N LEU A 13 10.64 -0.20 2.27
CA LEU A 13 10.79 0.42 0.94
C LEU A 13 9.45 0.94 0.42
N PHE A 14 8.38 0.17 0.57
CA PHE A 14 7.03 0.59 0.21
C PHE A 14 6.63 1.88 0.93
N VAL A 15 6.79 1.94 2.25
CA VAL A 15 6.45 3.14 3.03
C VAL A 15 7.27 4.34 2.57
N ALA A 16 8.59 4.17 2.38
CA ALA A 16 9.46 5.25 1.93
C ALA A 16 9.07 5.78 0.55
N LEU A 17 8.75 4.90 -0.40
CA LEU A 17 8.33 5.27 -1.74
C LEU A 17 6.96 5.97 -1.75
N VAL A 18 6.00 5.50 -0.94
CA VAL A 18 4.69 6.15 -0.80
C VAL A 18 4.87 7.57 -0.26
N ILE A 19 5.68 7.76 0.79
CA ILE A 19 5.97 9.10 1.33
C ILE A 19 6.62 9.98 0.26
N ALA A 20 7.61 9.46 -0.48
CA ALA A 20 8.28 10.21 -1.52
C ALA A 20 7.33 10.64 -2.64
N VAL A 21 6.53 9.71 -3.18
CA VAL A 21 5.55 10.00 -4.24
C VAL A 21 4.51 11.00 -3.75
N THR A 22 4.00 10.83 -2.53
CA THR A 22 3.04 11.76 -1.94
C THR A 22 3.63 13.18 -1.78
N GLY A 23 4.90 13.28 -1.40
CA GLY A 23 5.62 14.56 -1.36
C GLY A 23 5.76 15.19 -2.74
N PHE A 24 6.08 14.41 -3.78
CA PHE A 24 6.12 14.90 -5.16
C PHE A 24 4.75 15.34 -5.67
N GLU A 25 3.68 14.57 -5.40
CA GLU A 25 2.31 14.96 -5.75
C GLU A 25 1.94 16.31 -5.10
N SER A 26 2.29 16.50 -3.82
CA SER A 26 2.06 17.77 -3.13
C SER A 26 2.85 18.93 -3.75
N LEU A 27 4.11 18.70 -4.14
CA LEU A 27 4.98 19.73 -4.73
C LEU A 27 4.64 20.07 -6.19
N LEU A 28 4.32 19.07 -7.01
CA LEU A 28 4.13 19.24 -8.46
C LEU A 28 2.67 19.46 -8.85
N ALA A 29 1.75 18.70 -8.24
CA ALA A 29 0.34 18.76 -8.58
C ALA A 29 -0.43 19.74 -7.67
N ASN A 30 0.20 20.24 -6.59
CA ASN A 30 -0.43 21.06 -5.56
C ASN A 30 -1.74 20.43 -5.03
N VAL A 31 -1.75 19.09 -4.99
CA VAL A 31 -2.88 18.29 -4.51
C VAL A 31 -2.64 17.94 -3.05
N GLU A 32 -3.62 18.23 -2.19
CA GLU A 32 -3.63 17.70 -0.83
C GLU A 32 -3.96 16.21 -0.86
N VAL A 33 -3.23 15.42 -0.07
CA VAL A 33 -3.36 13.96 0.03
C VAL A 33 -4.80 13.53 0.32
N ILE A 34 -5.52 14.37 1.06
CA ILE A 34 -6.96 14.26 1.31
C ILE A 34 -7.55 15.66 1.15
N THR A 35 -8.23 15.92 0.04
CA THR A 35 -8.92 17.19 -0.28
C THR A 35 -10.13 17.49 0.61
N GLN A 36 -10.49 16.59 1.53
CA GLN A 36 -11.60 16.79 2.47
C GLN A 36 -11.08 17.47 3.74
N THR A 37 -11.47 18.73 3.98
CA THR A 37 -11.08 19.55 5.14
C THR A 37 -11.37 18.90 6.50
N ASP A 38 -12.29 17.92 6.55
CA ASP A 38 -12.74 17.27 7.77
C ASP A 38 -12.11 15.89 8.02
N ALA A 39 -11.20 15.44 7.15
CA ALA A 39 -10.50 14.19 7.37
C ALA A 39 -9.42 14.35 8.44
N THR A 40 -9.41 13.47 9.43
CA THR A 40 -8.36 13.52 10.46
C THR A 40 -6.97 13.35 9.83
N PRO A 41 -5.93 14.07 10.33
CA PRO A 41 -4.56 13.97 9.82
C PRO A 41 -3.96 12.55 9.84
N TYR A 42 -4.55 11.64 10.62
CA TYR A 42 -4.09 10.27 10.80
C TYR A 42 -4.67 9.27 9.79
N LEU A 43 -5.66 9.65 8.98
CA LEU A 43 -6.33 8.74 8.05
C LEU A 43 -5.38 8.25 6.94
N GLY A 44 -4.62 9.16 6.33
CA GLY A 44 -3.58 8.81 5.35
C GLY A 44 -2.50 7.88 5.92
N PRO A 45 -1.85 8.22 7.05
CA PRO A 45 -0.92 7.32 7.73
C PRO A 45 -1.48 5.94 8.05
N ALA A 46 -2.74 5.86 8.52
CA ALA A 46 -3.38 4.58 8.80
C ALA A 46 -3.56 3.71 7.54
N MET A 47 -3.94 4.32 6.42
CA MET A 47 -4.04 3.63 5.12
C MET A 47 -2.68 3.09 4.67
N VAL A 48 -1.60 3.87 4.79
CA VAL A 48 -0.24 3.44 4.44
C VAL A 48 0.21 2.27 5.33
N VAL A 49 -0.05 2.33 6.64
CA VAL A 49 0.28 1.23 7.56
C VAL A 49 -0.50 -0.04 7.20
N GLY A 50 -1.79 0.06 6.88
CA GLY A 50 -2.58 -1.06 6.38
C GLY A 50 -1.99 -1.68 5.11
N GLY A 51 -1.60 -0.85 4.13
CA GLY A 51 -0.91 -1.29 2.93
C GLY A 51 0.45 -1.95 3.21
N ALA A 52 1.23 -1.41 4.16
CA ALA A 52 2.53 -1.94 4.54
C ALA A 52 2.44 -3.34 5.15
N VAL A 53 1.39 -3.61 5.93
CA VAL A 53 1.08 -4.94 6.47
C VAL A 53 0.75 -5.92 5.33
N VAL A 54 -0.06 -5.50 4.36
CA VAL A 54 -0.37 -6.31 3.17
C VAL A 54 0.89 -6.65 2.38
N VAL A 55 1.74 -5.65 2.09
CA VAL A 55 3.00 -5.85 1.36
C VAL A 55 3.91 -6.82 2.11
N LEU A 56 4.05 -6.67 3.43
CA LEU A 56 4.87 -7.54 4.26
C LEU A 56 4.41 -9.01 4.15
N PHE A 57 3.11 -9.28 4.35
CA PHE A 57 2.60 -10.65 4.27
C PHE A 57 2.63 -11.19 2.84
N ALA A 58 2.27 -10.39 1.84
CA ALA A 58 2.30 -10.82 0.45
C ALA A 58 3.71 -11.17 -0.02
N THR A 59 4.72 -10.38 0.36
CA THR A 59 6.13 -10.71 0.07
C THR A 59 6.57 -11.96 0.83
N ALA A 60 6.28 -12.07 2.13
CA ALA A 60 6.67 -13.23 2.93
C ALA A 60 6.08 -14.55 2.41
N LEU A 61 4.82 -14.53 1.97
CA LEU A 61 4.13 -15.68 1.38
C LEU A 61 4.54 -15.93 -0.07
N GLY A 62 4.73 -14.86 -0.86
CA GLY A 62 5.12 -14.92 -2.27
C GLY A 62 6.50 -15.53 -2.51
N ILE A 63 7.45 -15.28 -1.60
CA ILE A 63 8.79 -15.88 -1.66
C ILE A 63 8.74 -17.41 -1.57
N ARG A 64 7.72 -17.97 -0.93
CA ARG A 64 7.63 -19.42 -0.68
C ARG A 64 7.25 -20.20 -1.93
N ASP A 65 6.13 -19.84 -2.56
CA ASP A 65 5.50 -20.66 -3.61
C ASP A 65 4.88 -19.85 -4.77
N GLY A 66 4.90 -18.51 -4.72
CA GLY A 66 4.08 -17.66 -5.60
C GLY A 66 4.83 -17.04 -6.80
N ASN A 67 4.24 -17.07 -8.00
CA ASN A 67 4.75 -16.34 -9.17
C ASN A 67 4.80 -14.83 -8.85
N PRO A 68 5.97 -14.14 -8.96
CA PRO A 68 6.12 -12.74 -8.55
C PRO A 68 5.06 -11.80 -9.14
N GLY A 69 4.68 -12.00 -10.41
CA GLY A 69 3.64 -11.20 -11.06
C GLY A 69 2.26 -11.38 -10.43
N VAL A 70 1.85 -12.63 -10.18
CA VAL A 70 0.54 -12.94 -9.57
C VAL A 70 0.51 -12.48 -8.12
N THR A 71 1.58 -12.74 -7.36
CA THR A 71 1.65 -12.29 -5.96
C THR A 71 1.67 -10.77 -5.87
N GLY A 72 2.37 -10.08 -6.76
CA GLY A 72 2.33 -8.63 -6.87
C GLY A 72 0.92 -8.11 -7.17
N LEU A 73 0.23 -8.70 -8.15
CA LEU A 73 -1.11 -8.29 -8.53
C LEU A 73 -2.13 -8.48 -7.39
N VAL A 74 -2.09 -9.65 -6.73
CA VAL A 74 -2.94 -9.94 -5.56
C VAL A 74 -2.61 -8.99 -4.41
N ALA A 75 -1.33 -8.70 -4.17
CA ALA A 75 -0.92 -7.75 -3.13
C ALA A 75 -1.43 -6.34 -3.42
N ALA A 76 -1.29 -5.88 -4.67
CA ALA A 76 -1.77 -4.57 -5.11
C ALA A 76 -3.29 -4.45 -4.94
N ALA A 77 -4.05 -5.47 -5.39
CA ALA A 77 -5.50 -5.52 -5.21
C ALA A 77 -5.90 -5.55 -3.73
N THR A 78 -5.22 -6.35 -2.91
CA THR A 78 -5.50 -6.43 -1.47
C THR A 78 -5.15 -5.12 -0.75
N ALA A 79 -4.03 -4.50 -1.09
CA ALA A 79 -3.63 -3.22 -0.52
C ALA A 79 -4.61 -2.11 -0.88
N TYR A 80 -5.09 -2.10 -2.13
CA TYR A 80 -6.16 -1.19 -2.58
C TYR A 80 -7.42 -1.34 -1.73
N LEU A 81 -7.92 -2.57 -1.58
CA LEU A 81 -9.12 -2.85 -0.80
C LEU A 81 -8.93 -2.51 0.69
N VAL A 82 -7.77 -2.79 1.26
CA VAL A 82 -7.45 -2.44 2.67
C VAL A 82 -7.39 -0.94 2.84
N MET A 83 -6.74 -0.22 1.93
CA MET A 83 -6.68 1.25 1.97
C MET A 83 -8.07 1.86 1.87
N LEU A 84 -8.90 1.44 0.92
CA LEU A 84 -10.28 1.91 0.81
C LEU A 84 -11.13 1.53 2.02
N GLY A 85 -10.96 0.33 2.56
CA GLY A 85 -11.66 -0.11 3.77
C GLY A 85 -11.29 0.74 4.98
N ILE A 86 -10.00 0.99 5.21
CA ILE A 86 -9.52 1.87 6.30
C ILE A 86 -10.03 3.29 6.10
N GLY A 87 -10.00 3.81 4.87
CA GLY A 87 -10.53 5.14 4.55
C GLY A 87 -12.03 5.25 4.81
N ALA A 88 -12.82 4.31 4.33
CA ALA A 88 -14.27 4.27 4.51
C ALA A 88 -14.67 4.14 5.98
N VAL A 89 -14.04 3.21 6.72
CA VAL A 89 -14.31 3.00 8.15
C VAL A 89 -13.84 4.20 8.96
N GLY A 90 -12.63 4.70 8.70
CA GLY A 90 -12.09 5.85 9.41
C GLY A 90 -12.97 7.08 9.24
N TYR A 91 -13.44 7.34 8.02
CA TYR A 91 -14.27 8.51 7.71
C TYR A 91 -15.68 8.40 8.31
N ALA A 92 -16.35 7.25 8.19
CA ALA A 92 -17.69 7.07 8.78
C ALA A 92 -17.69 7.11 10.32
N LEU A 93 -16.61 6.66 10.98
CA LEU A 93 -16.48 6.79 12.43
C LEU A 93 -16.34 8.25 12.89
N ILE A 94 -15.70 9.10 12.08
CA ILE A 94 -15.54 10.53 12.38
C ILE A 94 -16.85 11.29 12.18
N ARG A 95 -17.58 10.96 11.11
CA ARG A 95 -18.80 11.67 10.71
C ARG A 95 -20.08 11.14 11.37
N HIS A 96 -20.01 9.97 12.01
CA HIS A 96 -21.16 9.21 12.56
C HIS A 96 -22.27 8.90 11.53
N ASP A 97 -21.94 8.91 10.25
CA ASP A 97 -22.89 8.66 9.16
C ASP A 97 -22.47 7.43 8.34
N VAL A 98 -23.36 6.43 8.29
CA VAL A 98 -23.13 5.14 7.62
C VAL A 98 -23.23 5.28 6.09
N THR A 99 -23.84 6.34 5.57
CA THR A 99 -23.91 6.57 4.12
C THR A 99 -22.54 6.88 3.52
N GLU A 100 -21.62 7.45 4.31
CA GLU A 100 -20.27 7.79 3.87
C GLU A 100 -19.35 6.57 3.68
N LEU A 101 -19.74 5.38 4.18
CA LEU A 101 -19.05 4.11 3.91
C LEU A 101 -18.94 3.81 2.41
N LEU A 102 -19.89 4.30 1.61
CA LEU A 102 -19.96 4.09 0.16
C LEU A 102 -19.45 5.30 -0.64
N VAL A 103 -19.70 6.51 -0.14
CA VAL A 103 -19.34 7.77 -0.84
C VAL A 103 -17.84 8.03 -0.80
N PHE A 104 -17.18 7.75 0.32
CA PHE A 104 -15.74 7.96 0.46
C PHE A 104 -14.91 7.06 -0.50
N PRO A 105 -15.13 5.73 -0.56
CA PRO A 105 -14.45 4.91 -1.54
C PRO A 105 -14.77 5.32 -2.98
N ALA A 106 -16.00 5.75 -3.29
CA ALA A 106 -16.36 6.15 -4.66
C ALA A 106 -15.60 7.41 -5.12
N GLY A 107 -15.33 8.36 -4.22
CA GLY A 107 -14.56 9.57 -4.52
C GLY A 107 -13.03 9.36 -4.51
N TYR A 108 -12.53 8.51 -3.62
CA TYR A 108 -11.07 8.29 -3.42
C TYR A 108 -10.50 7.05 -4.11
N ALA A 109 -11.34 6.17 -4.67
CA ALA A 109 -10.93 4.99 -5.43
C ALA A 109 -9.87 5.29 -6.49
N LEU A 110 -10.01 6.43 -7.18
CA LEU A 110 -9.09 6.86 -8.23
C LEU A 110 -8.23 8.05 -7.81
N GLY A 111 -8.15 8.34 -6.50
CA GLY A 111 -7.32 9.42 -5.99
C GLY A 111 -5.84 9.16 -6.27
N PRO A 112 -5.05 10.20 -6.59
CA PRO A 112 -3.63 10.06 -6.93
C PRO A 112 -2.83 9.35 -5.83
N PHE A 113 -3.17 9.59 -4.55
CA PHE A 113 -2.58 8.89 -3.41
C PHE A 113 -2.82 7.37 -3.41
N VAL A 114 -4.06 6.94 -3.65
CA VAL A 114 -4.42 5.50 -3.64
C VAL A 114 -3.83 4.82 -4.87
N VAL A 115 -3.97 5.43 -6.04
CA VAL A 115 -3.45 4.87 -7.30
C VAL A 115 -1.93 4.74 -7.25
N SER A 116 -1.20 5.78 -6.82
CA SER A 116 0.25 5.72 -6.68
C SER A 116 0.68 4.67 -5.66
N SER A 117 0.01 4.58 -4.51
CA SER A 117 0.29 3.56 -3.50
C SER A 117 0.12 2.14 -4.02
N VAL A 118 -0.91 1.87 -4.83
CA VAL A 118 -1.13 0.56 -5.47
C VAL A 118 -0.01 0.22 -6.44
N VAL A 119 0.43 1.17 -7.26
CA VAL A 119 1.56 0.98 -8.19
C VAL A 119 2.84 0.69 -7.42
N VAL A 120 3.12 1.45 -6.35
CA VAL A 120 4.30 1.24 -5.50
C VAL A 120 4.25 -0.13 -4.82
N ALA A 121 3.08 -0.56 -4.32
CA ALA A 121 2.90 -1.90 -3.74
C ALA A 121 3.21 -3.01 -4.74
N LEU A 122 2.69 -2.90 -5.97
CA LEU A 122 2.96 -3.84 -7.06
C LEU A 122 4.46 -3.96 -7.30
N LEU A 123 5.14 -2.83 -7.52
CA LEU A 123 6.57 -2.79 -7.83
C LEU A 123 7.42 -3.35 -6.68
N CYS A 124 7.09 -3.00 -5.44
CA CYS A 124 7.81 -3.48 -4.25
C CYS A 124 7.68 -5.00 -4.10
N VAL A 125 6.46 -5.55 -4.22
CA VAL A 125 6.24 -6.98 -4.04
C VAL A 125 6.85 -7.79 -5.18
N VAL A 126 6.66 -7.36 -6.43
CA VAL A 126 7.28 -8.02 -7.60
C VAL A 126 8.81 -7.99 -7.47
N GLY A 127 9.38 -6.83 -7.14
CA GLY A 127 10.82 -6.66 -6.95
C GLY A 127 11.36 -7.51 -5.80
N GLY A 128 10.71 -7.49 -4.64
CA GLY A 128 11.11 -8.25 -3.45
C GLY A 128 11.08 -9.76 -3.68
N VAL A 129 10.01 -10.28 -4.28
CA VAL A 129 9.90 -11.72 -4.61
C VAL A 129 10.89 -12.11 -5.71
N SER A 130 11.06 -11.28 -6.73
CA SER A 130 12.00 -11.57 -7.83
C SER A 130 13.45 -11.56 -7.36
N LEU A 131 13.84 -10.60 -6.52
CA LEU A 131 15.18 -10.52 -5.94
C LEU A 131 15.47 -11.72 -5.06
N ALA A 132 14.53 -12.12 -4.20
CA ALA A 132 14.68 -13.29 -3.33
C ALA A 132 14.88 -14.59 -4.13
N ARG A 133 14.27 -14.70 -5.32
CA ARG A 133 14.42 -15.86 -6.22
C ARG A 133 15.76 -15.92 -6.93
N HIS A 134 16.34 -14.76 -7.28
CA HIS A 134 17.62 -14.68 -7.99
C HIS A 134 18.84 -14.68 -7.06
N GLN A 135 18.64 -14.64 -5.74
CA GLN A 135 19.76 -14.84 -4.81
C GLN A 135 20.33 -16.24 -5.04
N PRO A 136 21.60 -16.36 -5.49
CA PRO A 136 22.23 -17.66 -5.61
C PRO A 136 22.18 -18.31 -4.24
N LYS A 137 21.71 -19.56 -4.17
CA LYS A 137 21.94 -20.41 -3.00
C LYS A 137 23.44 -20.40 -2.79
N GLN A 138 23.94 -19.59 -1.85
CA GLN A 138 25.29 -19.78 -1.35
C GLN A 138 25.31 -21.20 -0.80
N SER A 139 26.05 -22.04 -1.51
CA SER A 139 26.42 -23.39 -1.15
C SER A 139 26.86 -23.42 0.31
N GLN A 140 26.03 -23.99 1.18
CA GLN A 140 26.48 -24.67 2.37
C GLN A 140 26.55 -26.15 2.06
#